data_AF-A0A960MWF0-F1
#
_entry.id   AF-A0A960MWF0-F1
#
_cell.length_a   1.000
_cell.length_b   1.000
_cell.length_c   1.000
_cell.angle_alpha   90.00
_cell.angle_beta   90.00
_cell.angle_gamma   90.00
#
_symmetry.space_group_name_H-M   'P 1'
#
loop_
_entity.id
_entity.type
_entity.pdbx_description
1 polymer ?
#
loop_
_entity_poly.entity_id
_entity_poly.type
_entity_poly.pdbx_seq_one_letter_code
_entity_poly.pdbx_strand_id
1 'polypeptide(L)'
;MGADSAAPGPTLSFRNDILPILSRNGCAAGSCHAKAEGQNGFALSVFSYNPQADYREIVHNARGRRVFPAAPEQSLIILKATNRIDHEGGEAIKPGSVAEQTLLDWIRQGMPWEI
;
A
#
# COMPACT_ATOMS: atom_id res chain seq x y z
N MET A 1 13.54 -20.95 24.25
CA MET A 1 12.55 -19.85 24.18
C MET A 1 11.83 -20.02 22.86
N GLY A 2 10.64 -20.61 22.90
CA GLY A 2 9.89 -20.98 21.69
C GLY A 2 9.41 -19.72 21.00
N ALA A 3 9.71 -19.61 19.70
CA ALA A 3 8.99 -18.71 18.83
C ALA A 3 7.57 -19.26 18.74
N ASP A 4 6.63 -18.56 19.38
CA ASP A 4 5.21 -18.83 19.21
C ASP A 4 4.90 -18.61 17.72
N SER A 5 4.76 -19.71 16.98
CA SER A 5 4.36 -19.66 15.59
C SER A 5 2.87 -19.36 15.59
N ALA A 6 2.53 -18.08 15.67
CA ALA A 6 1.18 -17.63 15.44
C ALA A 6 0.72 -18.21 14.10
N ALA A 7 -0.43 -18.90 14.11
CA ALA A 7 -1.05 -19.39 12.88
C ALA A 7 -1.10 -18.23 11.87
N PRO A 8 -0.83 -18.48 10.57
CA PRO A 8 -0.89 -17.41 9.58
C PRO A 8 -2.27 -16.74 9.69
N GLY A 9 -2.26 -15.43 9.88
CA GLY A 9 -3.48 -14.63 9.91
C GLY A 9 -4.30 -14.83 8.63
N PRO A 10 -5.57 -14.37 8.60
CA PRO A 10 -6.39 -14.50 7.40
C PRO A 10 -5.65 -13.94 6.18
N THR A 11 -5.84 -14.61 5.03
CA THR A 11 -5.35 -14.07 3.77
C THR A 11 -6.00 -12.70 3.56
N LEU A 12 -5.19 -11.71 3.25
CA LEU A 12 -5.63 -10.36 2.93
C LEU A 12 -5.84 -10.27 1.42
N SER A 13 -6.60 -9.29 0.97
CA SER A 13 -6.80 -8.97 -0.44
C SER A 13 -6.58 -7.49 -0.66
N PHE A 14 -6.11 -7.12 -1.85
CA PHE A 14 -5.98 -5.71 -2.18
C PHE A 14 -7.34 -5.01 -2.10
N ARG A 15 -8.38 -5.62 -2.69
CA ARG A 15 -9.69 -4.99 -2.83
C ARG A 15 -10.39 -4.76 -1.50
N ASN A 16 -10.38 -5.74 -0.59
CA ASN A 16 -11.18 -5.67 0.63
C ASN A 16 -10.39 -5.12 1.83
N ASP A 17 -9.06 -5.28 1.86
CA ASP A 17 -8.27 -4.98 3.04
C ASP A 17 -7.36 -3.76 2.83
N ILE A 18 -6.76 -3.64 1.64
CA ILE A 18 -5.74 -2.61 1.37
C ILE A 18 -6.33 -1.33 0.79
N LEU A 19 -7.18 -1.45 -0.24
CA LEU A 19 -7.78 -0.30 -0.89
C LEU A 19 -8.58 0.59 0.07
N PRO A 20 -9.34 0.04 1.06
CA PRO A 20 -10.01 0.88 2.05
C PRO A 20 -9.05 1.60 3.00
N ILE A 21 -7.86 1.04 3.26
CA ILE A 21 -6.81 1.73 4.04
C ILE A 21 -6.27 2.90 3.23
N LEU A 22 -5.87 2.68 1.97
CA LEU A 22 -5.34 3.73 1.10
C LEU A 22 -6.35 4.86 0.88
N SER A 23 -7.62 4.50 0.69
CA SER A 23 -8.70 5.47 0.46
C SER A 23 -8.96 6.34 1.70
N ARG A 24 -9.05 5.73 2.89
CA ARG A 24 -9.29 6.46 4.15
C ARG A 24 -8.14 7.38 4.54
N ASN A 25 -6.92 7.02 4.16
CA ASN A 25 -5.72 7.84 4.41
C ASN A 25 -5.42 8.83 3.26
N GLY A 26 -6.37 9.05 2.35
CA GLY A 26 -6.29 10.13 1.35
C GLY A 26 -5.38 9.86 0.16
N CYS A 27 -4.84 8.65 -0.01
CA CYS A 27 -3.93 8.34 -1.13
C CYS A 27 -4.63 8.52 -2.48
N ALA A 28 -5.91 8.14 -2.57
CA ALA A 28 -6.74 8.27 -3.76
C ALA A 28 -7.61 9.55 -3.76
N ALA A 29 -7.28 10.54 -2.92
CA ALA A 29 -7.90 11.86 -2.97
C ALA A 29 -7.20 12.74 -4.02
N GLY A 30 -7.97 13.61 -4.69
CA GLY A 30 -7.53 14.35 -5.89
C GLY A 30 -6.38 15.36 -5.70
N SER A 31 -5.73 15.39 -4.54
CA SER A 31 -4.63 16.30 -4.23
C SER A 31 -3.29 15.85 -4.85
N CYS A 32 -2.94 14.57 -4.72
CA CYS A 32 -1.59 14.08 -5.09
C CYS A 32 -1.62 12.97 -6.14
N HIS A 33 -2.05 11.76 -5.79
CA HIS A 33 -2.00 10.62 -6.70
C HIS A 33 -3.25 10.46 -7.57
N ALA A 34 -4.41 10.96 -7.13
CA ALA A 34 -5.66 10.91 -7.90
C ALA A 34 -5.81 12.06 -8.90
N LYS A 35 -4.86 12.17 -9.82
CA LYS A 35 -4.87 13.10 -10.97
C LYS A 35 -4.28 12.42 -12.20
N ALA A 36 -4.53 12.96 -13.39
CA ALA A 36 -4.23 12.30 -14.67
C ALA A 36 -2.78 11.79 -14.78
N GLU A 37 -1.80 12.60 -14.37
CA GLU A 37 -0.37 12.23 -14.40
C GLU A 37 0.13 11.67 -13.05
N GLY A 38 -0.72 11.68 -12.02
CA GLY A 38 -0.33 11.36 -10.66
C GLY A 38 0.83 12.22 -10.15
N GLN A 39 1.63 11.66 -9.25
CA GLN A 39 2.84 12.31 -8.74
C GLN A 39 4.07 11.45 -9.00
N ASN A 40 5.05 11.99 -9.74
CA ASN A 40 6.25 11.26 -10.16
C ASN A 40 5.93 9.94 -10.90
N GLY A 41 4.88 9.96 -11.74
CA GLY A 41 4.40 8.80 -12.47
C GLY A 41 3.70 7.76 -11.60
N PHE A 42 3.20 8.14 -10.41
CA PHE A 42 2.32 7.35 -9.56
C PHE A 42 0.91 7.91 -9.57
N ALA A 43 0.02 7.30 -10.36
CA ALA A 43 -1.35 7.75 -10.60
C ALA A 43 -2.38 6.72 -10.11
N LEU A 44 -3.11 7.08 -9.06
CA LEU A 44 -4.25 6.32 -8.55
C LEU A 44 -5.55 6.87 -9.16
N SER A 45 -6.56 6.03 -9.20
CA SER A 45 -7.89 6.39 -9.64
C SER A 45 -8.58 7.28 -8.60
N VAL A 46 -9.34 8.28 -9.06
CA VAL A 46 -10.04 9.22 -8.16
C VAL A 46 -11.03 8.46 -7.29
N PHE A 47 -10.93 8.65 -5.97
CA PHE A 47 -11.74 7.94 -4.98
C PHE A 47 -11.75 6.41 -5.15
N SER A 48 -10.64 5.87 -5.67
CA SER A 48 -10.47 4.42 -5.87
C SER A 48 -11.52 3.82 -6.82
N TYR A 49 -12.03 4.58 -7.79
CA TYR A 49 -13.08 4.13 -8.72
C TYR A 49 -12.66 2.93 -9.58
N ASN A 50 -11.36 2.75 -9.83
CA ASN A 50 -10.81 1.64 -10.59
C ASN A 50 -9.77 0.85 -9.78
N PRO A 51 -10.25 -0.03 -8.88
CA PRO A 51 -9.39 -0.85 -8.02
C PRO A 51 -8.34 -1.67 -8.77
N GLN A 52 -8.67 -2.19 -9.96
CA GLN A 52 -7.73 -2.98 -10.76
C GLN A 52 -6.60 -2.12 -11.31
N ALA A 53 -6.90 -0.90 -11.76
CA ALA A 53 -5.86 0.04 -12.18
C ALA A 53 -4.96 0.44 -11.01
N ASP A 54 -5.53 0.71 -9.83
CA ASP A 54 -4.79 1.05 -8.61
C ASP A 54 -3.85 -0.08 -8.19
N TYR A 55 -4.33 -1.32 -8.23
CA TYR A 55 -3.50 -2.49 -7.95
C TYR A 55 -2.33 -2.59 -8.93
N ARG A 56 -2.59 -2.48 -10.24
CA ARG A 56 -1.52 -2.53 -11.25
C ARG A 56 -0.50 -1.40 -11.04
N GLU A 57 -0.97 -0.21 -10.69
CA GLU A 57 -0.11 0.94 -10.44
C GLU A 57 0.83 0.71 -9.24
N ILE A 58 0.31 0.12 -8.17
CA ILE A 58 1.05 -0.16 -6.95
C ILE A 58 1.99 -1.37 -7.12
N VAL A 59 1.49 -2.45 -7.71
CA VAL A 59 2.20 -3.75 -7.71
C VAL A 59 3.10 -3.94 -8.93
N HIS A 60 2.68 -3.44 -10.11
CA HIS A 60 3.35 -3.78 -11.38
C HIS A 60 4.03 -2.59 -12.06
N ASN A 61 3.46 -1.39 -11.98
CA ASN A 61 4.03 -0.22 -12.67
C ASN A 61 5.40 0.16 -12.08
N ALA A 62 6.17 0.94 -12.84
CA ALA A 62 7.54 1.33 -12.53
C ALA A 62 8.45 0.13 -12.25
N ARG A 63 8.22 -1.02 -12.93
CA ARG A 63 8.96 -2.29 -12.72
C ARG A 63 8.85 -2.81 -11.28
N GLY A 64 7.69 -2.64 -10.65
CA GLY A 64 7.43 -3.12 -9.29
C GLY A 64 8.15 -2.34 -8.18
N ARG A 65 8.70 -1.16 -8.47
CA ARG A 65 9.51 -0.37 -7.52
C ARG A 65 8.82 0.03 -6.21
N ARG A 66 7.49 -0.07 -6.14
CA ARG A 66 6.69 0.45 -5.02
C ARG A 66 6.48 -0.56 -3.90
N VAL A 67 6.56 -1.85 -4.22
CA VAL A 67 6.41 -2.98 -3.31
C VAL A 67 7.66 -3.84 -3.39
N PHE A 68 8.24 -4.19 -2.25
CA PHE A 68 9.43 -5.03 -2.20
C PHE A 68 9.19 -6.25 -1.30
N PRO A 69 8.66 -7.36 -1.84
CA PRO A 69 8.25 -8.51 -1.04
C PRO A 69 9.38 -9.16 -0.23
N ALA A 70 10.62 -9.07 -0.72
CA ALA A 70 11.79 -9.62 -0.02
C ALA A 70 12.19 -8.79 1.22
N ALA A 71 11.78 -7.52 1.30
CA ALA A 71 11.93 -6.67 2.48
C ALA A 71 10.74 -5.69 2.55
N PRO A 72 9.56 -6.16 3.01
CA PRO A 72 8.30 -5.41 2.96
C PRO A 72 8.39 -4.01 3.56
N GLU A 73 9.14 -3.85 4.65
CA GLU A 73 9.36 -2.58 5.36
C GLU A 73 10.13 -1.55 4.52
N GLN A 74 10.88 -2.00 3.50
CA GLN A 74 11.60 -1.14 2.55
C GLN A 74 10.75 -0.77 1.33
N SER A 75 9.51 -1.26 1.23
CA SER A 75 8.61 -0.89 0.14
C SER A 75 8.35 0.61 0.14
N LEU A 76 8.47 1.28 -1.01
CA LEU A 76 8.23 2.73 -1.09
C LEU A 76 6.80 3.10 -0.64
N ILE A 77 5.81 2.24 -0.88
CA ILE A 77 4.45 2.49 -0.42
C ILE A 77 4.36 2.56 1.12
N ILE A 78 5.20 1.80 1.84
CA ILE A 78 5.30 1.86 3.30
C ILE A 78 6.09 3.10 3.71
N LEU A 79 7.31 3.26 3.18
CA LEU A 79 8.22 4.32 3.60
C LEU A 79 7.65 5.73 3.35
N LYS A 80 6.97 5.95 2.22
CA LYS A 80 6.32 7.23 1.89
C LYS A 80 5.05 7.43 2.71
N ALA A 81 4.18 6.43 2.83
CA ALA A 81 2.93 6.58 3.59
C ALA A 81 3.18 6.87 5.07
N THR A 82 4.22 6.27 5.64
CA THR A 82 4.65 6.48 7.03
C THR A 82 5.62 7.64 7.21
N ASN A 83 5.93 8.37 6.13
CA ASN A 83 6.86 9.49 6.09
C ASN A 83 8.24 9.19 6.73
N ARG A 84 8.69 7.92 6.67
CA ARG A 84 10.07 7.54 7.03
C ARG A 84 11.09 7.99 5.99
N ILE A 85 10.61 8.29 4.78
CA ILE A 85 11.32 9.07 3.77
C ILE A 85 10.38 10.16 3.27
N ASP A 86 10.95 11.28 2.82
CA ASP A 86 10.19 12.49 2.44
C ASP A 86 9.01 12.20 1.52
N HIS A 87 7.80 12.49 1.98
CA HIS A 87 6.59 12.43 1.19
C HIS A 87 5.89 13.78 1.24
N GLU A 88 5.62 14.38 0.08
CA GLU A 88 4.97 15.70 0.02
C GLU A 88 3.58 15.71 0.67
N GLY A 89 2.88 14.58 0.67
CA GLY A 89 1.62 14.40 1.38
C GLY A 89 1.75 14.21 2.91
N GLY A 90 2.97 14.24 3.44
CA GLY A 90 3.26 14.02 4.86
C GLY A 90 3.01 12.58 5.34
N GLU A 91 2.83 12.43 6.66
CA GLU A 91 2.45 11.17 7.30
C GLU A 91 0.98 10.86 7.03
N ALA A 92 0.73 10.00 6.05
CA ALA A 92 -0.62 9.51 5.73
C ALA A 92 -1.01 8.33 6.62
N ILE A 93 -0.04 7.51 7.04
CA ILE A 93 -0.24 6.33 7.90
C ILE A 93 0.72 6.43 9.08
N LYS A 94 0.18 6.35 10.30
CA LYS A 94 1.01 6.38 11.52
C LYS A 94 1.96 5.17 11.58
N PRO A 95 3.27 5.37 11.82
CA PRO A 95 4.21 4.26 12.07
C PRO A 95 3.78 3.37 13.24
N GLY A 96 3.87 2.05 13.07
CA GLY A 96 3.45 1.04 14.04
C GLY A 96 1.93 0.87 14.16
N SER A 97 1.14 1.51 13.31
CA SER A 97 -0.31 1.36 13.31
C SER A 97 -0.77 0.02 12.72
N VAL A 98 -2.00 -0.36 13.02
CA VAL A 98 -2.66 -1.53 12.40
C VAL A 98 -2.68 -1.38 10.87
N ALA A 99 -2.91 -0.18 10.35
CA ALA A 99 -2.93 0.07 8.90
C ALA A 99 -1.57 -0.24 8.24
N GLU A 100 -0.47 0.18 8.87
CA GLU A 100 0.87 -0.20 8.39
C GLU A 100 1.07 -1.71 8.46
N GLN A 101 0.73 -2.33 9.59
CA GLN A 101 0.92 -3.76 9.78
C GLN A 101 0.12 -4.59 8.74
N THR A 102 -1.12 -4.19 8.45
CA THR A 102 -1.95 -4.83 7.40
C THR A 102 -1.33 -4.70 6.02
N LEU A 103 -0.76 -3.54 5.66
CA LEU A 103 -0.04 -3.37 4.39
C LEU A 103 1.20 -4.28 4.32
N LEU A 104 1.98 -4.35 5.41
CA LEU A 104 3.15 -5.22 5.49
C LEU A 104 2.77 -6.69 5.35
N ASP A 105 1.72 -7.13 6.04
CA ASP A 105 1.26 -8.51 5.97
C ASP A 105 0.73 -8.87 4.58
N TRP A 106 0.02 -7.98 3.92
CA TRP A 106 -0.40 -8.18 2.52
C TRP A 106 0.79 -8.29 1.57
N ILE A 107 1.84 -7.47 1.77
CA ILE A 107 3.08 -7.59 0.98
C ILE A 107 3.74 -8.96 1.24
N ARG A 108 3.84 -9.39 2.51
CA ARG A 108 4.40 -10.70 2.90
C ARG A 108 3.63 -11.88 2.30
N GLN A 109 2.33 -11.73 2.10
CA GLN A 109 1.47 -12.74 1.48
C GLN A 109 1.56 -12.76 -0.06
N GLY A 110 2.42 -11.95 -0.68
CA GLY A 110 2.58 -11.91 -2.13
C GLY A 110 1.59 -10.98 -2.84
N MET A 111 1.05 -10.00 -2.13
CA MET A 111 0.15 -8.96 -2.66
C MET A 111 -1.08 -9.53 -3.41
N PRO A 112 -1.83 -10.48 -2.83
CA PRO A 112 -3.04 -11.04 -3.45
C PRO A 112 -4.05 -9.95 -3.84
N TRP A 113 -4.62 -10.08 -5.04
CA TRP A 113 -5.67 -9.20 -5.55
C TRP A 113 -7.02 -9.49 -4.89
N GLU A 114 -7.41 -10.76 -4.90
CA GLU A 114 -8.64 -11.32 -4.31
C GLU A 114 -8.34 -12.72 -3.72
N ILE A 115 -9.26 -13.24 -2.89
CA ILE A 115 -9.17 -14.54 -2.21
C ILE A 115 -10.20 -15.47 -2.84
#